data_AF-A0AAG5DBF8-F1
#
_entry.id   AF-A0AAG5DBF8-F1
#
_cell.length_a   1.000
_cell.length_b   1.000
_cell.length_c   1.000
_cell.angle_alpha   90.00
_cell.angle_beta   90.00
_cell.angle_gamma   90.00
#
_symmetry.space_group_name_H-M   'P 1'
#
loop_
_entity.id
_entity.type
_entity.pdbx_description
1 polymer ?
#
loop_
_entity_poly.entity_id
_entity_poly.type
_entity_poly.pdbx_seq_one_letter_code
_entity_poly.pdbx_strand_id
1 'polypeptide(L)' 'MMLSNRANRWWLLLFVSAYLISPAAFSEVTVITDPKFSMPIANVTAAVGRDATLTCVVHDLGAYK' A
#
# COMPACT_ATOMS: atom_id res chain seq x y z
N MET A 1 35.61 40.33 7.90
CA MET A 1 34.27 39.71 8.07
C MET A 1 34.03 38.74 6.91
N MET A 2 34.70 37.58 6.89
CA MET A 2 34.70 36.63 5.74
C MET A 2 34.67 35.15 6.18
N LEU A 3 34.18 34.85 7.39
CA LEU A 3 34.02 33.46 7.87
C LEU A 3 32.58 32.93 7.79
N SER A 4 31.60 33.78 7.42
CA SER A 4 30.17 33.41 7.39
C SER A 4 29.71 32.71 6.09
N ASN A 5 30.40 32.93 4.97
CA ASN A 5 29.87 32.53 3.64
C ASN A 5 30.17 31.05 3.25
N ARG A 6 31.16 30.41 3.89
CA ARG A 6 31.60 29.04 3.54
C ARG A 6 30.80 27.97 4.29
N ALA A 7 30.42 28.25 5.54
CA ALA A 7 29.54 27.39 6.33
C ALA A 7 28.13 27.37 5.74
N ASN A 8 27.58 28.51 5.35
CA ASN A 8 26.26 28.60 4.73
C ASN A 8 26.17 27.80 3.42
N ARG A 9 27.22 27.83 2.58
CA ARG A 9 27.27 27.05 1.33
C ARG A 9 27.19 25.54 1.56
N TRP A 10 27.84 25.03 2.60
CA TRP A 10 27.83 23.60 2.90
C TRP A 10 26.47 23.17 3.44
N TRP A 11 25.86 23.98 4.30
CA TRP A 11 24.50 23.77 4.78
C TRP A 11 23.47 23.80 3.65
N LEU A 12 23.58 24.75 2.73
CA LEU A 12 22.74 24.83 1.53
C LEU A 12 22.88 23.58 0.65
N LEU A 13 24.10 23.07 0.46
CA LEU A 13 24.33 21.84 -0.31
C LEU A 13 23.69 20.61 0.37
N LEU A 14 23.77 20.51 1.70
CA LEU A 14 23.13 19.43 2.46
C LEU A 14 21.60 19.48 2.40
N PHE A 15 21.01 20.68 2.48
CA PHE A 15 19.56 20.85 2.35
C PHE A 15 19.07 20.51 0.93
N VAL A 16 19.79 20.95 -0.10
CA VAL A 16 19.44 20.63 -1.50
C VAL A 16 19.56 19.13 -1.76
N SER A 17 20.61 18.46 -1.27
CA SER A 17 20.73 17.00 -1.41
C SER A 17 19.62 16.26 -0.69
N ALA A 18 19.25 16.67 0.53
CA ALA A 18 18.15 16.05 1.28
C ALA A 18 16.79 16.23 0.56
N TYR A 19 16.58 17.38 -0.09
CA TYR A 19 15.37 17.66 -0.86
C TYR A 19 15.31 16.86 -2.17
N LEU A 20 16.44 16.69 -2.86
CA LEU A 20 16.55 15.91 -4.11
C LEU A 20 16.50 14.39 -3.87
N ILE A 21 16.91 13.92 -2.69
CA ILE A 21 16.85 12.50 -2.31
C ILE A 21 15.50 12.16 -1.66
N SER A 22 14.62 13.13 -1.43
CA SER A 22 13.26 12.90 -0.92
C SER A 22 12.56 11.83 -1.76
N PRO A 23 12.27 10.64 -1.22
CA PRO A 23 11.54 9.60 -1.92
C PRO A 23 10.04 9.94 -1.88
N ALA A 24 9.66 11.13 -2.36
CA ALA A 24 8.28 11.60 -2.31
C ALA A 24 7.38 11.00 -3.41
N ALA A 25 7.94 10.19 -4.31
CA ALA A 25 7.19 9.62 -5.42
C ALA A 25 7.59 8.16 -5.69
N PHE A 26 7.54 7.31 -4.67
CA PHE A 26 7.31 5.90 -4.96
C PHE A 26 5.83 5.77 -5.30
N SER A 27 5.47 5.97 -6.57
CA SER A 27 4.16 5.58 -7.09
C SER A 27 4.09 4.06 -6.93
N GLU A 28 3.37 3.61 -5.91
CA GLU A 28 2.98 2.21 -5.78
C GLU A 28 2.16 1.85 -7.03
N VAL A 29 2.79 1.13 -7.97
CA VAL A 29 2.10 0.59 -9.14
C VAL A 29 1.20 -0.51 -8.62
N THR A 30 -0.02 -0.14 -8.23
CA THR A 30 -1.06 -1.11 -7.88
C THR A 30 -1.55 -1.75 -9.17
N VAL A 31 -1.10 -2.96 -9.46
CA VAL A 31 -1.69 -3.76 -10.54
C VAL A 31 -3.10 -4.14 -10.09
N ILE A 32 -4.10 -3.45 -10.62
CA ILE A 32 -5.51 -3.78 -10.36
C ILE A 32 -5.85 -5.01 -11.20
N THR A 33 -5.95 -6.16 -10.55
CA THR A 33 -6.41 -7.40 -11.15
C THR A 33 -7.86 -7.64 -10.78
N ASP A 34 -8.66 -8.18 -11.71
CA ASP A 34 -10.06 -8.48 -11.42
C ASP A 34 -10.22 -9.48 -10.27
N PRO A 35 -11.15 -9.23 -9.33
CA PRO A 35 -11.35 -10.11 -8.19
C PRO A 35 -11.94 -11.44 -8.66
N LYS A 36 -11.46 -12.51 -8.04
CA LYS A 36 -11.86 -13.87 -8.40
C LYS A 36 -12.07 -14.73 -7.18
N PHE A 37 -13.00 -15.68 -7.29
CA PHE A 37 -13.17 -16.71 -6.27
C PHE A 37 -11.95 -17.63 -6.27
N SER A 38 -11.36 -17.83 -5.09
CA SER A 38 -10.25 -18.77 -4.91
C SER A 38 -10.70 -20.21 -5.12
N MET A 39 -11.95 -20.51 -4.75
CA MET A 39 -12.56 -21.84 -4.84
C MET A 39 -14.09 -21.75 -4.91
N PRO A 40 -14.77 -22.80 -5.38
CA PRO A 40 -16.22 -22.90 -5.29
C PRO A 40 -16.72 -22.86 -3.83
N ILE A 41 -17.89 -22.27 -3.62
CA ILE A 41 -18.53 -22.25 -2.30
C ILE A 41 -18.94 -23.68 -1.93
N ALA A 42 -18.51 -24.15 -0.77
CA ALA A 42 -18.80 -25.50 -0.31
C ALA A 42 -20.27 -25.66 0.07
N ASN A 43 -20.84 -26.81 -0.25
CA ASN A 43 -22.16 -27.19 0.23
C ASN A 43 -22.08 -27.49 1.74
N VAL A 44 -22.90 -26.81 2.53
CA VAL A 44 -22.99 -26.98 3.98
C VAL A 44 -24.42 -27.37 4.34
N THR A 45 -24.58 -28.40 5.16
CA THR A 45 -25.85 -28.76 5.78
C THR A 45 -25.79 -28.43 7.26
N ALA A 46 -26.80 -27.71 7.75
CA ALA A 46 -26.94 -27.36 9.16
C ALA A 46 -28.24 -27.93 9.71
N ALA A 47 -28.24 -28.26 11.00
CA ALA A 47 -29.44 -28.72 11.70
C ALA A 47 -30.47 -27.59 11.82
N VAL A 48 -31.75 -27.96 11.85
CA VAL A 48 -32.86 -27.01 12.02
C VAL A 48 -32.70 -26.23 13.32
N GLY A 49 -32.89 -24.90 13.25
CA GLY A 49 -32.75 -24.00 14.40
C GLY A 49 -31.30 -23.62 14.75
N ARG A 50 -30.34 -23.92 13.87
CA ARG A 50 -28.94 -23.50 13.98
C ARG A 50 -28.57 -22.56 12.85
N ASP A 51 -27.55 -21.74 13.10
CA ASP A 51 -26.98 -20.87 12.08
C ASP A 51 -26.02 -21.66 11.18
N ALA A 52 -26.05 -21.35 9.90
CA ALA A 52 -25.10 -21.85 8.91
C ALA A 52 -24.28 -20.68 8.39
N THR A 53 -22.95 -20.80 8.41
CA THR A 53 -22.05 -19.81 7.81
C THR A 53 -21.45 -20.39 6.53
N LEU A 54 -21.75 -19.75 5.40
CA LEU A 54 -21.15 -20.09 4.12
C LEU A 54 -19.90 -19.23 3.92
N THR A 55 -18.75 -19.89 3.77
CA THR A 55 -17.47 -19.20 3.57
C THR A 55 -17.23 -18.95 2.09
N CYS A 56 -16.80 -17.73 1.76
CA CYS A 56 -16.35 -17.35 0.44
C CYS A 56 -14.97 -16.72 0.54
N VAL A 57 -14.04 -17.20 -0.28
CA VAL A 57 -12.67 -16.68 -0.32
C VAL A 57 -12.44 -16.09 -1.71
N VAL A 58 -12.02 -14.82 -1.72
CA VAL A 58 -11.75 -14.06 -2.94
C VAL A 58 -10.33 -13.54 -2.92
N HIS A 59 -9.70 -13.52 -4.08
CA HIS A 59 -8.46 -12.81 -4.32
C HIS A 59 -8.75 -11.44 -4.93
N ASP A 60 -7.80 -10.53 -4.75
CA ASP A 60 -7.73 -9.27 -5.50
C ASP A 60 -8.89 -8.29 -5.24
N LEU A 61 -9.62 -8.44 -4.12
CA LEU A 61 -10.75 -7.57 -3.77
C LEU A 61 -10.32 -6.18 -3.27
N GLY A 62 -9.13 -6.05 -2.66
CA GLY A 62 -8.74 -4.83 -1.93
C GLY A 62 -8.66 -3.55 -2.78
N ALA A 63 -8.50 -3.67 -4.10
CA ALA A 63 -8.50 -2.55 -5.04
C ALA A 63 -9.91 -2.11 -5.48
N TYR A 64 -10.96 -2.86 -5.10
CA TYR A 64 -12.35 -2.61 -5.47
C TYR A 64 -13.11 -2.19 -4.20
N LYS A 65 -13.54 -0.92 -4.12
CA LYS A 65 -14.23 -0.32 -2.96
C LYS A 65 -15.50 0.40 -3.37
#